data_AF-A0AAD7MAX0-F1
#
_entry.id   AF-A0AAD7MAX0-F1
#
_cell.length_a   1.000
_cell.length_b   1.000
_cell.length_c   1.000
_cell.angle_alpha   90.00
_cell.angle_beta   90.00
_cell.angle_gamma   90.00
#
_symmetry.space_group_name_H-M   'P 1'
#
loop_
_entity.id
_entity.type
_entity.pdbx_description
1 polymer ?
#
loop_
_entity_poly.entity_id
_entity_poly.type
_entity_poly.pdbx_seq_one_letter_code
_entity_poly.pdbx_strand_id
1 'polypeptide(L)'
;MAEIEITDRPFLPADWIGKGKQYLGAPWEVINAKNTAFALPAKAAETIPDGTLPVLKFVDLVQGGPSLRLTLGIHPDDLEKGPWQKKNRQNGELVHPESQLWFSNEEATADISLLKGRSIPPAAVLDLLCRKSGQAWITGAKSITDPRFNDGAERFPLETLTYWGNMAEVIEEQSTWKRTVNWVNNELKKAKDGDTKSALEDVRTELGSMGWKAPLPYCNRTTTTLDQAEFLGSVWLRTTNVDIMMEDLRERVASDPELAAKVIVAPLAFSDAILGLKKGGEGNKLLKSYEREIREGGKEKIIFPANIGNQHWVGGEMDFKQATIGFGDSVPGYFKAPAKLIKNLGDWGWQRFGDKFQWDYDALEHGVQRDGFSCGIVTRNTVERKVYPATPLWIPRGAVLQTGLNRIGSAALLKCDTSAAAIKWPSNRCIPAAKRPVKVRGLVHSGRELMADQSECNTLQTMCRTAASGISSSAKGAAFSKICATPDQNQDARELKGPREKAVSRRAVP
;
A
#
# COMPACT_ATOMS: atom_id res chain seq x y z
N MET A 1 1.24 26.28 10.21
CA MET A 1 -0.17 25.93 9.96
C MET A 1 -0.98 26.70 10.99
N ALA A 2 -1.92 27.52 10.58
CA ALA A 2 -2.82 28.17 11.52
C ALA A 2 -3.71 27.10 12.15
N GLU A 3 -3.87 27.11 13.48
CA GLU A 3 -4.85 26.26 14.15
C GLU A 3 -6.24 26.69 13.66
N ILE A 4 -6.98 25.76 13.08
CA ILE A 4 -8.37 26.00 12.68
C ILE A 4 -9.19 25.93 13.97
N GLU A 5 -9.62 27.09 14.46
CA GLU A 5 -10.54 27.17 15.60
C GLU A 5 -11.88 26.57 15.18
N ILE A 6 -12.20 25.38 15.73
CA ILE A 6 -13.49 24.72 15.50
C ILE A 6 -14.52 25.45 16.35
N THR A 7 -15.26 26.36 15.74
CA THR A 7 -16.38 27.03 16.42
C THR A 7 -17.64 26.17 16.30
N ASP A 8 -18.38 25.94 17.40
CA ASP A 8 -19.67 25.22 17.41
C ASP A 8 -20.83 25.99 16.76
N ARG A 9 -20.52 26.96 15.88
CA ARG A 9 -21.55 27.77 15.23
C ARG A 9 -22.22 26.94 14.14
N PRO A 10 -23.57 26.86 14.12
CA PRO A 10 -24.28 26.19 13.05
C PRO A 10 -24.07 26.94 11.73
N PHE A 11 -23.98 26.20 10.63
CA PHE A 11 -23.98 26.80 9.29
C PHE A 11 -25.32 27.51 9.04
N LEU A 12 -25.28 28.79 8.70
CA LEU A 12 -26.45 29.60 8.33
C LEU A 12 -26.45 29.83 6.81
N PRO A 13 -27.26 29.08 6.01
CA PRO A 13 -27.26 29.20 4.56
C PRO A 13 -27.50 30.63 4.07
N ALA A 14 -28.37 31.38 4.75
CA ALA A 14 -28.72 32.76 4.40
C ALA A 14 -27.52 33.73 4.45
N ASP A 15 -26.49 33.42 5.22
CA ASP A 15 -25.29 34.26 5.32
C ASP A 15 -24.25 33.95 4.26
N TRP A 16 -24.36 32.79 3.59
CA TRP A 16 -23.32 32.28 2.71
C TRP A 16 -23.79 32.09 1.27
N ILE A 17 -24.90 31.40 1.07
CA ILE A 17 -25.37 31.01 -0.26
C ILE A 17 -25.96 32.22 -0.98
N GLY A 18 -25.48 32.49 -2.19
CA GLY A 18 -25.89 33.61 -3.04
C GLY A 18 -25.38 34.97 -2.56
N LYS A 19 -24.49 35.03 -1.57
CA LYS A 19 -23.98 36.29 -0.98
C LYS A 19 -22.67 36.80 -1.57
N GLY A 20 -22.19 36.20 -2.65
CA GLY A 20 -20.93 36.59 -3.31
C GLY A 20 -19.67 36.30 -2.49
N LYS A 21 -19.76 35.44 -1.45
CA LYS A 21 -18.62 35.02 -0.64
C LYS A 21 -17.68 34.08 -1.43
N GLN A 22 -16.41 34.07 -1.03
CA GLN A 22 -15.41 33.15 -1.56
C GLN A 22 -15.39 31.86 -0.74
N TYR A 23 -15.32 30.71 -1.40
CA TYR A 23 -15.20 29.41 -0.74
C TYR A 23 -13.78 29.14 -0.23
N LEU A 24 -12.75 29.72 -0.87
CA LEU A 24 -11.36 29.54 -0.44
C LEU A 24 -11.15 30.14 0.95
N GLY A 25 -10.80 29.32 1.92
CA GLY A 25 -10.66 29.74 3.32
C GLY A 25 -11.99 29.83 4.07
N ALA A 26 -13.06 29.24 3.56
CA ALA A 26 -14.33 29.13 4.28
C ALA A 26 -14.13 28.42 5.65
N PRO A 27 -14.89 28.82 6.68
CA PRO A 27 -14.81 28.19 7.99
C PRO A 27 -15.37 26.77 7.93
N TRP A 28 -15.05 25.97 8.94
CA TRP A 28 -15.27 24.52 8.91
C TRP A 28 -16.75 24.15 8.72
N GLU A 29 -17.68 24.91 9.31
CA GLU A 29 -19.12 24.65 9.26
C GLU A 29 -19.67 24.78 7.83
N VAL A 30 -19.07 25.66 7.02
CA VAL A 30 -19.41 25.83 5.60
C VAL A 30 -18.87 24.66 4.78
N ILE A 31 -17.65 24.21 5.06
CA ILE A 31 -17.04 23.04 4.41
C ILE A 31 -17.87 21.79 4.72
N ASN A 32 -18.27 21.61 5.98
CA ASN A 32 -19.09 20.48 6.40
C ASN A 32 -20.47 20.50 5.72
N ALA A 33 -21.15 21.65 5.71
CA ALA A 33 -22.43 21.79 5.02
C ALA A 33 -22.33 21.53 3.50
N LYS A 34 -21.24 21.97 2.85
CA LYS A 34 -20.95 21.61 1.45
C LYS A 34 -20.81 20.10 1.30
N ASN A 35 -20.02 19.46 2.14
CA ASN A 35 -19.79 18.02 2.05
C ASN A 35 -21.10 17.24 2.23
N THR A 36 -21.97 17.68 3.14
CA THR A 36 -23.33 17.13 3.30
C THR A 36 -24.18 17.33 2.04
N ALA A 37 -24.15 18.52 1.42
CA ALA A 37 -24.91 18.81 0.20
C ALA A 37 -24.46 17.98 -1.02
N PHE A 38 -23.22 17.49 -1.03
CA PHE A 38 -22.67 16.63 -2.07
C PHE A 38 -22.61 15.15 -1.64
N ALA A 39 -23.08 14.80 -0.43
CA ALA A 39 -22.99 13.44 0.08
C ALA A 39 -23.92 12.51 -0.72
N LEU A 40 -23.40 11.36 -1.12
CA LEU A 40 -24.16 10.39 -1.91
C LEU A 40 -25.25 9.73 -1.05
N PRO A 41 -26.54 9.77 -1.45
CA PRO A 41 -27.59 9.07 -0.74
C PRO A 41 -27.36 7.55 -0.72
N ALA A 42 -27.78 6.86 0.34
CA ALA A 42 -27.58 5.42 0.51
C ALA A 42 -28.07 4.59 -0.70
N LYS A 43 -29.27 4.90 -1.21
CA LYS A 43 -29.85 4.25 -2.39
C LYS A 43 -28.98 4.40 -3.65
N ALA A 44 -28.30 5.53 -3.81
CA ALA A 44 -27.38 5.74 -4.93
C ALA A 44 -26.04 5.02 -4.70
N ALA A 45 -25.56 4.99 -3.46
CA ALA A 45 -24.37 4.25 -3.07
C ALA A 45 -24.50 2.74 -3.31
N GLU A 46 -25.69 2.15 -3.14
CA GLU A 46 -25.99 0.74 -3.46
C GLU A 46 -25.74 0.36 -4.93
N THR A 47 -25.62 1.35 -5.82
CA THR A 47 -25.36 1.13 -7.24
C THR A 47 -23.88 1.06 -7.58
N ILE A 48 -23.01 1.41 -6.63
CA ILE A 48 -21.56 1.28 -6.72
C ILE A 48 -21.21 -0.16 -6.31
N PRO A 49 -20.44 -0.92 -7.11
CA PRO A 49 -20.05 -2.28 -6.74
C PRO A 49 -19.37 -2.31 -5.37
N ASP A 50 -19.88 -3.16 -4.47
CA ASP A 50 -19.31 -3.34 -3.14
C ASP A 50 -17.89 -3.93 -3.24
N GLY A 51 -16.95 -3.40 -2.44
CA GLY A 51 -15.54 -3.83 -2.42
C GLY A 51 -15.33 -5.32 -2.10
N THR A 52 -16.32 -5.98 -1.50
CA THR A 52 -16.31 -7.41 -1.19
C THR A 52 -16.75 -8.29 -2.37
N LEU A 53 -17.25 -7.72 -3.47
CA LEU A 53 -17.60 -8.48 -4.66
C LEU A 53 -16.36 -9.22 -5.19
N PRO A 54 -16.42 -10.54 -5.45
CA PRO A 54 -15.24 -11.29 -5.89
C PRO A 54 -14.61 -10.72 -7.16
N VAL A 55 -13.28 -10.68 -7.25
CA VAL A 55 -12.53 -10.09 -8.37
C VAL A 55 -13.02 -10.62 -9.72
N LEU A 56 -13.18 -11.93 -9.86
CA LEU A 56 -13.64 -12.52 -11.13
C LEU A 56 -15.05 -12.04 -11.52
N LYS A 57 -15.96 -11.85 -10.55
CA LYS A 57 -17.28 -11.27 -10.82
C LYS A 57 -17.19 -9.79 -11.14
N PHE A 58 -16.32 -9.06 -10.43
CA PHE A 58 -16.12 -7.63 -10.62
C PHE A 58 -15.60 -7.30 -12.01
N VAL A 59 -14.62 -8.05 -12.53
CA VAL A 59 -14.09 -7.82 -13.89
C VAL A 59 -15.12 -8.13 -14.99
N ASP A 60 -16.03 -9.07 -14.72
CA ASP A 60 -17.11 -9.47 -15.63
C ASP A 60 -18.32 -8.53 -15.58
N LEU A 61 -18.40 -7.61 -14.59
CA LEU A 61 -19.45 -6.61 -14.56
C LEU A 61 -19.38 -5.74 -15.82
N VAL A 62 -20.38 -5.92 -16.69
CA VAL A 62 -20.71 -4.97 -17.74
C VAL A 62 -21.27 -3.73 -17.05
N GLN A 63 -20.41 -2.75 -16.81
CA GLN A 63 -20.88 -1.47 -16.33
C GLN A 63 -21.69 -0.82 -17.45
N GLY A 64 -23.02 -0.76 -17.26
CA GLY A 64 -23.96 0.12 -17.95
C GLY A 64 -23.79 0.34 -19.46
N GLY A 65 -24.35 -0.56 -20.28
CA GLY A 65 -24.71 -0.26 -21.67
C GLY A 65 -23.58 -0.24 -22.71
N PRO A 66 -23.95 -0.19 -24.01
CA PRO A 66 -23.01 -0.34 -25.11
C PRO A 66 -22.05 0.85 -25.11
N SER A 67 -20.76 0.56 -24.95
CA SER A 67 -19.67 1.55 -25.04
C SER A 67 -19.32 2.31 -23.75
N LEU A 68 -19.10 1.59 -22.65
CA LEU A 68 -17.97 1.89 -21.75
C LEU A 68 -16.64 1.33 -22.31
N ARG A 69 -16.51 1.22 -23.64
CA ARG A 69 -15.21 1.47 -24.25
C ARG A 69 -14.96 2.94 -23.97
N LEU A 70 -14.17 3.23 -22.94
CA LEU A 70 -13.33 4.42 -22.98
C LEU A 70 -12.66 4.39 -24.37
N THR A 71 -13.25 5.08 -25.36
CA THR A 71 -12.51 5.63 -26.49
C THR A 71 -11.64 6.77 -25.96
N LEU A 72 -10.85 6.49 -24.92
CA LEU A 72 -9.48 6.87 -24.96
C LEU A 72 -8.95 6.08 -26.17
N GLY A 73 -8.63 6.74 -27.27
CA GLY A 73 -7.91 6.11 -28.38
C GLY A 73 -6.48 5.72 -27.97
N ILE A 74 -6.35 5.06 -26.82
CA ILE A 74 -5.13 4.69 -26.14
C ILE A 74 -5.19 3.18 -26.04
N HIS A 75 -4.36 2.52 -26.86
CA HIS A 75 -4.17 1.09 -26.78
C HIS A 75 -3.65 0.76 -25.37
N PRO A 76 -4.04 -0.36 -24.73
CA PRO A 76 -3.51 -0.74 -23.43
C PRO A 76 -1.96 -0.73 -23.34
N ASP A 77 -1.27 -1.00 -24.45
CA ASP A 77 0.19 -0.98 -24.56
C ASP A 77 0.80 0.46 -24.57
N ASP A 78 -0.01 1.50 -24.79
CA ASP A 78 0.42 2.90 -24.71
C ASP A 78 0.48 3.43 -23.27
N LEU A 79 -0.09 2.69 -22.31
CA LEU A 79 0.01 2.98 -20.87
C LEU A 79 1.36 2.50 -20.28
N GLU A 80 2.04 1.52 -20.89
CA GLU A 80 3.34 1.02 -20.42
C GLU A 80 4.51 1.98 -20.72
N LYS A 81 4.28 3.01 -21.53
CA LYS A 81 5.28 4.05 -21.82
C LYS A 81 4.97 5.31 -21.01
N GLY A 82 5.52 5.43 -19.79
CA GLY A 82 5.66 6.74 -19.14
C GLY A 82 6.42 7.72 -20.05
N PRO A 83 6.17 9.05 -20.07
CA PRO A 83 5.53 9.92 -19.08
C PRO A 83 4.31 10.67 -19.63
N TRP A 84 3.10 10.31 -19.19
CA TRP A 84 1.83 10.92 -19.64
C TRP A 84 1.53 12.33 -19.10
N GLN A 85 2.42 12.94 -18.31
CA GLN A 85 2.20 14.31 -17.82
C GLN A 85 2.64 15.42 -18.79
N LYS A 86 3.32 15.15 -19.92
CA LYS A 86 3.85 16.22 -20.80
C LYS A 86 3.36 16.27 -22.24
N LYS A 87 2.84 15.20 -22.85
CA LYS A 87 2.61 15.17 -24.30
C LYS A 87 1.19 15.44 -24.80
N ASN A 88 0.17 15.40 -23.94
CA ASN A 88 -1.23 15.67 -24.35
C ASN A 88 -1.65 17.15 -24.29
N ARG A 89 -0.69 18.08 -24.25
CA ARG A 89 -1.00 19.52 -24.16
C ARG A 89 -1.16 20.23 -25.50
N GLN A 90 -0.86 19.59 -26.64
CA GLN A 90 -0.73 20.32 -27.91
C GLN A 90 -1.82 20.06 -28.94
N ASN A 91 -2.54 18.93 -28.94
CA ASN A 91 -3.55 18.66 -29.99
C ASN A 91 -4.86 18.16 -29.37
N GLY A 92 -5.79 19.08 -29.12
CA GLY A 92 -7.16 18.77 -28.70
C GLY A 92 -7.79 19.87 -27.88
N GLU A 93 -8.21 20.96 -28.53
CA GLU A 93 -9.32 21.79 -28.05
C GLU A 93 -10.61 20.94 -27.99
N LEU A 94 -10.66 20.00 -27.04
CA LEU A 94 -11.94 19.72 -26.40
C LEU A 94 -12.24 20.99 -25.64
N VAL A 95 -13.03 21.88 -26.26
CA VAL A 95 -13.63 23.04 -25.60
C VAL A 95 -14.39 22.47 -24.43
N HIS A 96 -13.75 22.42 -23.26
CA HIS A 96 -14.42 22.09 -22.04
C HIS A 96 -15.41 23.22 -21.84
N PRO A 97 -16.73 22.94 -21.85
CA PRO A 97 -17.71 23.96 -21.52
C PRO A 97 -17.26 24.58 -20.20
N GLU A 98 -17.27 25.91 -20.13
CA GLU A 98 -16.90 26.62 -18.91
C GLU A 98 -17.58 25.95 -17.73
N SER A 99 -16.88 25.72 -16.62
CA SER A 99 -17.44 25.00 -15.47
C SER A 99 -18.77 25.57 -14.97
N GLN A 100 -19.07 26.83 -15.32
CA GLN A 100 -20.34 27.50 -15.07
C GLN A 100 -21.54 26.82 -15.75
N LEU A 101 -21.35 26.17 -16.90
CA LEU A 101 -22.40 25.46 -17.63
C LEU A 101 -22.80 24.12 -17.00
N TRP A 102 -22.05 23.64 -16.01
CA TRP A 102 -22.29 22.37 -15.31
C TRP A 102 -23.05 22.55 -14.00
N PHE A 103 -23.16 23.77 -13.48
CA PHE A 103 -23.86 24.05 -12.23
C PHE A 103 -25.05 24.94 -12.53
N SER A 104 -26.22 24.58 -11.99
CA SER A 104 -27.44 25.35 -12.16
C SER A 104 -27.98 25.82 -10.81
N ASN A 105 -28.52 27.04 -10.78
CA ASN A 105 -29.23 27.60 -9.64
C ASN A 105 -30.68 27.06 -9.52
N GLU A 106 -31.12 26.28 -10.50
CA GLU A 106 -32.42 25.62 -10.49
C GLU A 106 -32.37 24.26 -9.77
N GLU A 107 -33.53 23.81 -9.28
CA GLU A 107 -33.65 22.50 -8.64
C GLU A 107 -33.41 21.36 -9.64
N ALA A 108 -33.03 20.20 -9.10
CA ALA A 108 -32.90 18.98 -9.87
C ALA A 108 -34.24 18.55 -10.49
N THR A 109 -34.20 18.17 -11.76
CA THR A 109 -35.34 17.65 -12.54
C THR A 109 -35.21 16.17 -12.89
N ALA A 110 -34.03 15.60 -12.64
CA ALA A 110 -33.67 14.24 -13.02
C ALA A 110 -33.15 13.45 -11.80
N ASP A 111 -33.41 12.14 -11.79
CA ASP A 111 -32.92 11.23 -10.76
C ASP A 111 -31.56 10.63 -11.14
N ILE A 112 -30.72 10.38 -10.13
CA ILE A 112 -29.38 9.84 -10.32
C ILE A 112 -29.36 8.45 -10.98
N SER A 113 -30.46 7.68 -10.91
CA SER A 113 -30.60 6.40 -11.58
C SER A 113 -30.47 6.47 -13.10
N LEU A 114 -30.76 7.63 -13.72
CA LEU A 114 -30.57 7.87 -15.15
C LEU A 114 -29.08 7.87 -15.55
N LEU A 115 -28.16 8.04 -14.60
CA LEU A 115 -26.72 8.02 -14.85
C LEU A 115 -26.17 6.62 -15.10
N LYS A 116 -26.89 5.55 -14.70
CA LYS A 116 -26.43 4.16 -14.87
C LYS A 116 -26.18 3.77 -16.33
N GLY A 117 -26.86 4.43 -17.27
CA GLY A 117 -26.72 4.21 -18.71
C GLY A 117 -25.86 5.26 -19.42
N ARG A 118 -25.20 6.18 -18.69
CA ARG A 118 -24.43 7.28 -19.26
C ARG A 118 -22.93 7.09 -19.06
N SER A 119 -22.15 7.61 -19.99
CA SER A 119 -20.71 7.71 -19.83
C SER A 119 -20.35 8.73 -18.75
N ILE A 120 -19.39 8.40 -17.89
CA ILE A 120 -18.85 9.31 -16.88
C ILE A 120 -18.10 10.47 -17.57
N PRO A 121 -18.11 11.71 -17.01
CA PRO A 121 -17.21 12.77 -17.49
C PRO A 121 -15.73 12.35 -17.46
N PRO A 122 -14.89 12.84 -18.40
CA PRO A 122 -13.45 12.60 -18.33
C PRO A 122 -12.85 13.06 -17.00
N ALA A 123 -11.82 12.38 -16.52
CA ALA A 123 -11.20 12.67 -15.21
C ALA A 123 -10.79 14.14 -15.04
N ALA A 124 -10.27 14.78 -16.10
CA ALA A 124 -9.90 16.20 -16.07
C ALA A 124 -11.12 17.13 -15.86
N VAL A 125 -12.29 16.75 -16.39
CA VAL A 125 -13.55 17.48 -16.17
C VAL A 125 -14.02 17.26 -14.73
N LEU A 126 -14.02 16.02 -14.24
CA LEU A 126 -14.40 15.73 -12.85
C LEU A 126 -13.53 16.48 -11.85
N ASP A 127 -12.21 16.50 -12.05
CA ASP A 127 -11.28 17.26 -11.20
C ASP A 127 -11.56 18.77 -11.25
N LEU A 128 -11.85 19.32 -12.44
CA LEU A 128 -12.28 20.72 -12.56
C LEU A 128 -13.58 20.99 -11.79
N LEU A 129 -14.61 20.15 -11.97
CA LEU A 129 -15.90 20.29 -11.30
C LEU A 129 -15.75 20.15 -9.78
N CYS A 130 -14.99 19.18 -9.29
CA CYS A 130 -14.67 19.01 -7.88
C CYS A 130 -14.02 20.26 -7.29
N ARG A 131 -13.01 20.82 -7.98
CA ARG A 131 -12.33 22.06 -7.55
C ARG A 131 -13.24 23.29 -7.56
N LYS A 132 -14.24 23.35 -8.46
CA LYS A 132 -15.18 24.47 -8.56
C LYS A 132 -16.46 24.30 -7.72
N SER A 133 -16.75 23.08 -7.26
CA SER A 133 -18.00 22.73 -6.57
C SER A 133 -18.30 23.59 -5.35
N GLY A 134 -17.29 23.87 -4.51
CA GLY A 134 -17.47 24.71 -3.32
C GLY A 134 -17.87 26.14 -3.65
N GLN A 135 -17.22 26.75 -4.65
CA GLN A 135 -17.57 28.10 -5.09
C GLN A 135 -18.95 28.11 -5.77
N ALA A 136 -19.24 27.14 -6.64
CA ALA A 136 -20.53 27.03 -7.33
C ALA A 136 -21.70 26.92 -6.34
N TRP A 137 -21.55 26.08 -5.31
CA TRP A 137 -22.54 25.90 -4.25
C TRP A 137 -22.77 27.19 -3.45
N ILE A 138 -21.71 27.89 -3.02
CA ILE A 138 -21.84 29.19 -2.34
C ILE A 138 -22.45 30.25 -3.26
N THR A 139 -22.25 30.18 -4.58
CA THR A 139 -22.90 31.13 -5.51
C THR A 139 -24.37 30.84 -5.77
N GLY A 140 -24.92 29.75 -5.22
CA GLY A 140 -26.34 29.42 -5.31
C GLY A 140 -26.67 28.20 -6.16
N ALA A 141 -25.67 27.43 -6.61
CA ALA A 141 -25.93 26.22 -7.36
C ALA A 141 -26.67 25.19 -6.50
N LYS A 142 -27.75 24.64 -7.05
CA LYS A 142 -28.63 23.63 -6.44
C LYS A 142 -28.61 22.30 -7.17
N SER A 143 -28.15 22.29 -8.42
CA SER A 143 -28.09 21.09 -9.25
C SER A 143 -26.89 21.13 -10.20
N ILE A 144 -26.62 19.98 -10.82
CA ILE A 144 -25.58 19.76 -11.81
C ILE A 144 -26.23 19.41 -13.15
N THR A 145 -25.80 20.06 -14.21
CA THR A 145 -26.17 19.74 -15.59
C THR A 145 -25.04 18.95 -16.24
N ASP A 146 -25.38 18.01 -17.12
CA ASP A 146 -24.41 17.34 -17.99
C ASP A 146 -24.60 17.83 -19.42
N PRO A 147 -23.83 18.84 -19.88
CA PRO A 147 -24.02 19.42 -21.21
C PRO A 147 -23.74 18.43 -22.36
N ARG A 148 -23.19 17.25 -22.05
CA ARG A 148 -22.94 16.18 -23.03
C ARG A 148 -24.20 15.41 -23.41
N PHE A 149 -25.28 15.56 -22.65
CA PHE A 149 -26.54 14.83 -22.85
C PHE A 149 -27.72 15.80 -22.82
N ASN A 150 -28.66 15.61 -23.75
CA ASN A 150 -29.91 16.38 -23.84
C ASN A 150 -29.70 17.90 -23.72
N ASP A 151 -28.61 18.41 -24.32
CA ASP A 151 -28.19 19.82 -24.27
C ASP A 151 -28.17 20.45 -22.87
N GLY A 152 -27.93 19.64 -21.82
CA GLY A 152 -27.94 20.09 -20.43
C GLY A 152 -29.32 20.46 -19.87
N ALA A 153 -30.41 20.09 -20.56
CA ALA A 153 -31.78 20.35 -20.09
C ALA A 153 -32.12 19.59 -18.80
N GLU A 154 -31.50 18.43 -18.59
CA GLU A 154 -31.64 17.66 -17.36
C GLU A 154 -30.72 18.21 -16.26
N ARG A 155 -31.29 18.34 -15.06
CA ARG A 155 -30.59 18.79 -13.87
C ARG A 155 -30.60 17.69 -12.83
N PHE A 156 -29.42 17.27 -12.44
CA PHE A 156 -29.22 16.25 -11.42
C PHE A 156 -28.91 16.89 -10.07
N PRO A 157 -29.21 16.20 -8.96
CA PRO A 157 -28.79 16.65 -7.63
C PRO A 157 -27.26 16.82 -7.52
N LEU A 158 -26.79 17.66 -6.58
CA LEU A 158 -25.37 17.98 -6.41
C LEU A 158 -24.51 16.75 -6.10
N GLU A 159 -25.06 15.74 -5.42
CA GLU A 159 -24.39 14.46 -5.14
C GLU A 159 -23.97 13.67 -6.39
N THR A 160 -24.49 14.05 -7.57
CA THR A 160 -24.09 13.48 -8.87
C THR A 160 -22.59 13.59 -9.11
N LEU A 161 -21.96 14.66 -8.66
CA LEU A 161 -20.51 14.82 -8.77
C LEU A 161 -19.76 13.75 -7.96
N THR A 162 -20.23 13.47 -6.75
CA THR A 162 -19.67 12.41 -5.90
C THR A 162 -19.89 11.03 -6.52
N TYR A 163 -21.08 10.79 -7.08
CA TYR A 163 -21.36 9.55 -7.79
C TYR A 163 -20.41 9.32 -8.98
N TRP A 164 -20.25 10.33 -9.85
CA TRP A 164 -19.33 10.24 -10.98
C TRP A 164 -17.88 10.05 -10.54
N GLY A 165 -17.45 10.73 -9.48
CA GLY A 165 -16.12 10.55 -8.89
C GLY A 165 -15.90 9.10 -8.44
N ASN A 166 -16.80 8.56 -7.62
CA ASN A 166 -16.69 7.20 -7.12
C ASN A 166 -16.73 6.17 -8.26
N MET A 167 -17.61 6.34 -9.25
CA MET A 167 -17.68 5.41 -10.36
C MET A 167 -16.49 5.51 -11.31
N ALA A 168 -15.87 6.70 -11.46
CA ALA A 168 -14.63 6.84 -12.21
C ALA A 168 -13.49 6.02 -11.56
N GLU A 169 -13.38 6.08 -10.23
CA GLU A 169 -12.43 5.24 -9.48
C GLU A 169 -12.71 3.75 -9.71
N VAL A 170 -13.95 3.31 -9.54
CA VAL A 170 -14.32 1.89 -9.77
C VAL A 170 -13.97 1.41 -11.18
N ILE A 171 -14.15 2.24 -12.22
CA ILE A 171 -13.77 1.88 -13.60
C ILE A 171 -12.25 1.69 -13.72
N GLU A 172 -11.46 2.59 -13.13
CA GLU A 172 -9.99 2.49 -13.14
C GLU A 172 -9.52 1.23 -12.39
N GLU A 173 -10.13 0.94 -11.26
CA GLU A 173 -9.85 -0.23 -10.44
C GLU A 173 -10.27 -1.53 -11.15
N GLN A 174 -11.40 -1.53 -11.86
CA GLN A 174 -11.82 -2.64 -12.73
C GLN A 174 -10.84 -2.85 -13.87
N SER A 175 -10.33 -1.78 -14.48
CA SER A 175 -9.30 -1.86 -15.52
C SER A 175 -8.02 -2.51 -14.99
N THR A 176 -7.61 -2.14 -13.77
CA THR A 176 -6.46 -2.74 -13.08
C THR A 176 -6.66 -4.24 -12.88
N TRP A 177 -7.80 -4.66 -12.32
CA TRP A 177 -8.09 -6.07 -12.15
C TRP A 177 -8.22 -6.84 -13.46
N LYS A 178 -8.79 -6.25 -14.51
CA LYS A 178 -8.84 -6.86 -15.86
C LYS A 178 -7.43 -7.15 -16.38
N ARG A 179 -6.49 -6.21 -16.23
CA ARG A 179 -5.08 -6.44 -16.61
C ARG A 179 -4.47 -7.58 -15.80
N THR A 180 -4.66 -7.59 -14.48
CA THR A 180 -4.17 -8.63 -13.59
C THR A 180 -4.72 -10.02 -13.94
N VAL A 181 -6.04 -10.15 -14.12
CA VAL A 181 -6.68 -11.42 -14.49
C VAL A 181 -6.18 -11.90 -15.86
N ASN A 182 -6.04 -11.00 -16.82
CA ASN A 182 -5.47 -11.33 -18.13
C ASN A 182 -4.02 -11.78 -18.03
N TRP A 183 -3.21 -11.13 -17.19
CA TRP A 183 -1.83 -11.53 -16.93
C TRP A 183 -1.77 -12.94 -16.35
N VAL A 184 -2.52 -13.24 -15.29
CA VAL A 184 -2.59 -14.59 -14.69
C VAL A 184 -2.99 -15.64 -15.73
N ASN A 185 -4.03 -15.36 -16.51
CA ASN A 185 -4.51 -16.28 -17.56
C ASN A 185 -3.46 -16.50 -18.68
N ASN A 186 -2.67 -15.48 -19.01
CA ASN A 186 -1.61 -15.61 -20.00
C ASN A 186 -0.41 -16.38 -19.46
N GLU A 187 -0.02 -16.16 -18.20
CA GLU A 187 1.03 -16.93 -17.55
C GLU A 187 0.63 -18.40 -17.37
N LEU A 188 -0.63 -18.69 -17.06
CA LEU A 188 -1.18 -20.06 -17.00
C LEU A 188 -0.97 -20.83 -18.32
N LYS A 189 -1.14 -20.14 -19.46
CA LYS A 189 -0.94 -20.74 -20.79
C LYS A 189 0.54 -20.96 -21.11
N LYS A 190 1.43 -20.15 -20.54
CA LYS A 190 2.88 -20.22 -20.78
C LYS A 190 3.60 -21.20 -19.85
N ALA A 191 3.04 -21.46 -18.67
CA ALA A 191 3.62 -22.34 -17.66
C ALA A 191 3.81 -23.75 -18.22
N LYS A 192 5.04 -24.27 -18.10
CA LYS A 192 5.43 -25.61 -18.59
C LYS A 192 5.69 -26.59 -17.46
N ASP A 193 6.19 -26.10 -16.33
CA ASP A 193 6.40 -26.88 -15.11
C ASP A 193 5.12 -26.94 -14.27
N GLY A 194 4.96 -28.06 -13.55
CA GLY A 194 3.78 -28.33 -12.74
C GLY A 194 3.61 -27.34 -11.58
N ASP A 195 4.72 -26.95 -10.94
CA ASP A 195 4.71 -26.08 -9.77
C ASP A 195 4.22 -24.67 -10.11
N THR A 196 4.73 -24.04 -11.18
CA THR A 196 4.26 -22.73 -11.66
C THR A 196 2.79 -22.78 -12.05
N LYS A 197 2.38 -23.84 -12.76
CA LYS A 197 1.00 -23.99 -13.19
C LYS A 197 0.06 -24.12 -11.99
N SER A 198 0.38 -24.97 -11.02
CA SER A 198 -0.39 -25.14 -9.77
C SER A 198 -0.52 -23.82 -9.02
N ALA A 199 0.59 -23.10 -8.81
CA ALA A 199 0.60 -21.83 -8.10
C ALA A 199 -0.30 -20.77 -8.76
N LEU A 200 -0.32 -20.72 -10.10
CA LEU A 200 -1.18 -19.82 -10.86
C LEU A 200 -2.65 -20.25 -10.83
N GLU A 201 -2.94 -21.55 -10.78
CA GLU A 201 -4.30 -22.09 -10.63
C GLU A 201 -4.86 -21.76 -9.25
N ASP A 202 -4.04 -21.86 -8.20
CA ASP A 202 -4.38 -21.46 -6.84
C ASP A 202 -4.71 -19.96 -6.79
N VAL A 203 -3.85 -19.11 -7.37
CA VAL A 203 -4.14 -17.67 -7.41
C VAL A 203 -5.39 -17.35 -8.21
N ARG A 204 -5.62 -18.02 -9.34
CA ARG A 204 -6.87 -17.83 -10.09
C ARG A 204 -8.09 -18.23 -9.25
N THR A 205 -7.97 -19.30 -8.46
CA THR A 205 -9.02 -19.75 -7.54
C THR A 205 -9.30 -18.70 -6.47
N GLU A 206 -8.25 -18.15 -5.86
CA GLU A 206 -8.36 -17.07 -4.85
C GLU A 206 -8.96 -15.78 -5.43
N LEU A 207 -8.62 -15.38 -6.65
CA LEU A 207 -9.29 -14.25 -7.33
C LEU A 207 -10.81 -14.49 -7.48
N GLY A 208 -11.25 -15.75 -7.47
CA GLY A 208 -12.67 -16.12 -7.54
C GLY A 208 -13.45 -15.92 -6.25
N SER A 209 -12.77 -15.84 -5.11
CA SER A 209 -13.37 -15.64 -3.77
C SER A 209 -13.03 -14.29 -3.14
N MET A 210 -11.87 -13.72 -3.47
CA MET A 210 -11.37 -12.47 -2.90
C MET A 210 -12.15 -11.25 -3.41
N GLY A 211 -12.63 -10.40 -2.48
CA GLY A 211 -13.26 -9.12 -2.82
C GLY A 211 -12.30 -8.18 -3.55
N TRP A 212 -12.77 -7.42 -4.54
CA TRP A 212 -11.91 -6.60 -5.41
C TRP A 212 -11.27 -5.38 -4.74
N LYS A 213 -11.84 -4.87 -3.64
CA LYS A 213 -11.28 -3.78 -2.81
C LYS A 213 -11.59 -4.03 -1.33
N ALA A 214 -11.53 -5.29 -0.92
CA ALA A 214 -11.73 -5.67 0.47
C ALA A 214 -10.58 -5.12 1.32
N PRO A 215 -10.86 -4.61 2.54
CA PRO A 215 -9.81 -4.13 3.44
C PRO A 215 -8.94 -5.29 3.92
N LEU A 216 -7.63 -5.07 3.95
CA LEU A 216 -6.62 -6.02 4.40
C LEU A 216 -5.85 -5.40 5.58
N PRO A 217 -5.83 -6.03 6.76
CA PRO A 217 -5.00 -5.57 7.87
C PRO A 217 -3.52 -5.83 7.56
N TYR A 218 -2.67 -4.83 7.79
CA TYR A 218 -1.24 -4.89 7.47
C TYR A 218 -0.42 -3.97 8.40
N CYS A 219 0.55 -4.49 9.18
CA CYS A 219 1.46 -3.69 10.04
C CYS A 219 0.81 -2.61 10.92
N ASN A 220 -0.32 -2.91 11.57
CA ASN A 220 -1.14 -1.94 12.31
C ASN A 220 -1.68 -0.80 11.43
N ARG A 221 -1.75 -1.02 10.12
CA ARG A 221 -2.37 -0.20 9.09
C ARG A 221 -3.41 -1.04 8.34
N THR A 222 -4.06 -0.41 7.38
CA THR A 222 -5.01 -1.06 6.48
C THR A 222 -4.57 -0.76 5.04
N THR A 223 -4.58 -1.80 4.22
CA THR A 223 -4.43 -1.75 2.76
C THR A 223 -5.67 -2.38 2.14
N THR A 224 -5.74 -2.55 0.83
CA THR A 224 -6.85 -3.23 0.16
C THR A 224 -6.35 -4.38 -0.69
N THR A 225 -7.25 -5.30 -1.05
CA THR A 225 -6.95 -6.34 -2.04
C THR A 225 -6.56 -5.77 -3.40
N LEU A 226 -7.03 -4.57 -3.75
CA LEU A 226 -6.62 -3.86 -4.97
C LEU A 226 -5.09 -3.60 -4.98
N ASP A 227 -4.50 -3.27 -3.84
CA ASP A 227 -3.04 -3.06 -3.74
C ASP A 227 -2.28 -4.37 -4.06
N GLN A 228 -2.91 -5.53 -3.85
CA GLN A 228 -2.33 -6.83 -4.19
C GLN A 228 -2.32 -7.11 -5.70
N ALA A 229 -3.20 -6.46 -6.47
CA ALA A 229 -3.24 -6.62 -7.93
C ALA A 229 -1.89 -6.29 -8.58
N GLU A 230 -1.11 -5.39 -7.97
CA GLU A 230 0.20 -4.96 -8.45
C GLU A 230 1.28 -6.04 -8.34
N PHE A 231 1.12 -7.04 -7.46
CA PHE A 231 2.01 -8.21 -7.42
C PHE A 231 1.80 -9.13 -8.64
N LEU A 232 0.65 -9.02 -9.30
CA LEU A 232 0.20 -9.92 -10.37
C LEU A 232 0.19 -9.19 -11.72
N GLY A 233 1.34 -8.72 -12.16
CA GLY A 233 1.46 -8.01 -13.42
C GLY A 233 2.84 -7.47 -13.73
N SER A 234 2.90 -6.59 -14.72
CA SER A 234 4.10 -5.90 -15.19
C SER A 234 4.12 -4.42 -14.76
N VAL A 235 3.77 -4.18 -13.49
CA VAL A 235 3.68 -2.83 -12.91
C VAL A 235 4.72 -2.63 -11.82
N TRP A 236 5.07 -1.37 -11.57
CA TRP A 236 5.98 -1.01 -10.49
C TRP A 236 5.29 -1.20 -9.15
N LEU A 237 5.95 -1.91 -8.25
CA LEU A 237 5.47 -2.04 -6.88
C LEU A 237 5.59 -0.73 -6.12
N ARG A 238 4.53 -0.38 -5.39
CA ARG A 238 4.53 0.77 -4.46
C ARG A 238 5.23 0.42 -3.16
N THR A 239 5.47 1.46 -2.35
CA THR A 239 5.95 1.33 -0.97
C THR A 239 5.14 0.32 -0.17
N THR A 240 3.81 0.38 -0.27
CA THR A 240 2.92 -0.53 0.46
C THR A 240 3.22 -2.00 0.14
N ASN A 241 3.44 -2.34 -1.14
CA ASN A 241 3.77 -3.70 -1.56
C ASN A 241 5.11 -4.16 -0.99
N VAL A 242 6.14 -3.31 -1.05
CA VAL A 242 7.47 -3.65 -0.52
C VAL A 242 7.42 -3.84 0.99
N ASP A 243 6.72 -2.96 1.70
CA ASP A 243 6.48 -3.08 3.12
C ASP A 243 5.75 -4.41 3.44
N ILE A 244 4.70 -4.80 2.69
CA ILE A 244 4.01 -6.09 2.85
C ILE A 244 4.99 -7.27 2.75
N MET A 245 5.86 -7.25 1.75
CA MET A 245 6.89 -8.28 1.58
C MET A 245 7.89 -8.31 2.74
N MET A 246 8.28 -7.15 3.30
CA MET A 246 9.21 -7.10 4.43
C MET A 246 8.58 -7.59 5.73
N GLU A 247 7.28 -7.37 5.92
CA GLU A 247 6.57 -7.88 7.08
C GLU A 247 6.49 -9.40 7.08
N ASP A 248 6.14 -10.01 5.94
CA ASP A 248 6.15 -11.47 5.78
C ASP A 248 7.52 -12.05 6.18
N LEU A 249 8.60 -11.45 5.68
CA LEU A 249 9.96 -11.86 6.04
C LEU A 249 10.27 -11.63 7.53
N ARG A 250 9.80 -10.53 8.11
CA ARG A 250 9.97 -10.24 9.54
C ARG A 250 9.25 -11.26 10.42
N GLU A 251 8.01 -11.62 10.10
CA GLU A 251 7.25 -12.64 10.82
C GLU A 251 7.94 -14.01 10.76
N ARG A 252 8.49 -14.36 9.60
CA ARG A 252 9.25 -15.60 9.42
C ARG A 252 10.54 -15.62 10.22
N VAL A 253 11.28 -14.51 10.23
CA VAL A 253 12.47 -14.35 11.07
C VAL A 253 12.10 -14.44 12.55
N ALA A 254 11.00 -13.81 12.97
CA ALA A 254 10.52 -13.87 14.35
C ALA A 254 10.09 -15.28 14.79
N SER A 255 9.67 -16.12 13.83
CA SER A 255 9.28 -17.52 14.06
C SER A 255 10.46 -18.47 14.14
N ASP A 256 11.67 -18.04 13.76
CA ASP A 256 12.92 -18.77 13.88
C ASP A 256 13.76 -18.18 15.02
N PRO A 257 13.88 -18.85 16.18
CA PRO A 257 14.57 -18.30 17.34
C PRO A 257 16.04 -17.93 17.10
N GLU A 258 16.74 -18.67 16.24
CA GLU A 258 18.16 -18.41 15.96
C GLU A 258 18.35 -17.16 15.10
N LEU A 259 17.51 -17.02 14.08
CA LEU A 259 17.50 -15.82 13.24
C LEU A 259 16.95 -14.62 14.00
N ALA A 260 15.86 -14.79 14.76
CA ALA A 260 15.28 -13.76 15.60
C ALA A 260 16.30 -13.22 16.61
N ALA A 261 17.23 -14.02 17.12
CA ALA A 261 18.27 -13.52 18.02
C ALA A 261 19.28 -12.58 17.34
N LYS A 262 19.51 -12.73 16.03
CA LYS A 262 20.65 -12.11 15.33
C LYS A 262 20.25 -11.06 14.29
N VAL A 263 19.07 -11.19 13.69
CA VAL A 263 18.69 -10.43 12.49
C VAL A 263 17.43 -9.63 12.76
N ILE A 264 17.44 -8.39 12.27
CA ILE A 264 16.25 -7.55 12.13
C ILE A 264 15.95 -7.41 10.63
N VAL A 265 14.72 -7.74 10.23
CA VAL A 265 14.19 -7.31 8.93
C VAL A 265 13.36 -6.05 9.16
N ALA A 266 13.82 -4.93 8.62
CA ALA A 266 13.18 -3.63 8.80
C ALA A 266 12.34 -3.22 7.57
N PRO A 267 11.19 -2.55 7.77
CA PRO A 267 10.39 -1.98 6.68
C PRO A 267 11.06 -0.73 6.10
N LEU A 268 10.48 -0.17 5.03
CA LEU A 268 11.02 1.01 4.34
C LEU A 268 11.21 2.22 5.27
N ALA A 269 10.34 2.35 6.27
CA ALA A 269 10.39 3.41 7.28
C ALA A 269 11.75 3.53 7.99
N PHE A 270 12.53 2.45 8.07
CA PHE A 270 13.92 2.52 8.56
C PHE A 270 14.80 3.37 7.64
N SER A 271 14.82 3.06 6.33
CA SER A 271 15.63 3.81 5.37
C SER A 271 15.19 5.27 5.25
N ASP A 272 13.88 5.55 5.33
CA ASP A 272 13.33 6.91 5.37
C ASP A 272 13.77 7.66 6.63
N ALA A 273 13.76 6.99 7.79
CA ALA A 273 14.24 7.57 9.04
C ALA A 273 15.72 7.92 8.98
N ILE A 274 16.55 7.07 8.36
CA ILE A 274 17.98 7.33 8.14
C ILE A 274 18.16 8.52 7.17
N LEU A 275 17.40 8.59 6.08
CA LEU A 275 17.45 9.71 5.12
C LEU A 275 17.03 11.04 5.75
N GLY A 276 16.13 10.99 6.73
CA GLY A 276 15.64 12.13 7.52
C GLY A 276 16.59 12.58 8.64
N LEU A 277 17.69 11.87 8.90
CA LEU A 277 18.66 12.26 9.92
C LEU A 277 19.30 13.62 9.59
N LYS A 278 19.19 14.54 10.56
CA LYS A 278 19.98 15.78 10.58
C LYS A 278 21.33 15.50 11.23
N LYS A 279 22.38 16.18 10.77
CA LYS A 279 23.73 16.06 11.34
C LYS A 279 23.69 16.34 12.85
N GLY A 280 24.15 15.39 13.67
CA GLY A 280 24.14 15.49 15.13
C GLY A 280 22.77 15.36 15.80
N GLY A 281 21.72 15.01 15.05
CA GLY A 281 20.38 14.82 15.61
C GLY A 281 20.28 13.55 16.47
N GLU A 282 19.43 13.60 17.50
CA GLU A 282 19.22 12.49 18.42
C GLU A 282 18.59 11.23 17.79
N GLY A 283 18.25 11.23 16.50
CA GLY A 283 17.48 10.16 15.88
C GLY A 283 16.01 10.23 16.28
N ASN A 284 15.11 9.80 15.40
CA ASN A 284 13.70 9.71 15.74
C ASN A 284 13.45 8.49 16.67
N LYS A 285 12.24 8.40 17.23
CA LYS A 285 11.85 7.29 18.14
C LYS A 285 12.08 5.91 17.52
N LEU A 286 11.91 5.78 16.20
CA LEU A 286 12.11 4.52 15.49
C LEU A 286 13.58 4.08 15.52
N LEU A 287 14.52 4.96 15.15
CA LEU A 287 15.95 4.65 15.18
C LEU A 287 16.45 4.34 16.59
N LYS A 288 15.98 5.08 17.62
CA LYS A 288 16.28 4.77 19.02
C LYS A 288 15.78 3.38 19.43
N SER A 289 14.69 2.88 18.84
CA SER A 289 14.21 1.52 19.08
C SER A 289 15.16 0.47 18.48
N TYR A 290 15.62 0.68 17.24
CA TYR A 290 16.62 -0.20 16.62
C TYR A 290 17.96 -0.19 17.35
N GLU A 291 18.43 0.98 17.79
CA GLU A 291 19.64 1.12 18.63
C GLU A 291 19.56 0.25 19.89
N ARG A 292 18.41 0.26 20.55
CA ARG A 292 18.15 -0.56 21.74
C ARG A 292 18.16 -2.05 21.39
N GLU A 293 17.45 -2.46 20.34
CA GLU A 293 17.43 -3.88 19.93
C GLU A 293 18.82 -4.40 19.57
N ILE A 294 19.66 -3.60 18.91
CA ILE A 294 21.04 -3.98 18.59
C ILE A 294 21.88 -4.10 19.86
N ARG A 295 21.89 -3.08 20.71
CA ARG A 295 22.76 -3.02 21.90
C ARG A 295 22.35 -3.99 23.00
N GLU A 296 21.04 -4.05 23.29
CA GLU A 296 20.51 -4.83 24.41
C GLU A 296 20.00 -6.20 23.97
N GLY A 297 19.49 -6.29 22.74
CA GLY A 297 18.95 -7.54 22.17
C GLY A 297 19.99 -8.39 21.45
N GLY A 298 21.23 -7.92 21.32
CA GLY A 298 22.33 -8.68 20.69
C GLY A 298 22.19 -8.87 19.19
N LYS A 299 21.39 -8.02 18.51
CA LYS A 299 21.20 -8.12 17.06
C LYS A 299 22.49 -7.76 16.35
N GLU A 300 22.83 -8.55 15.35
CA GLU A 300 24.09 -8.47 14.61
C GLU A 300 23.90 -7.77 13.27
N LYS A 301 22.68 -7.80 12.71
CA LYS A 301 22.36 -7.30 11.37
C LYS A 301 21.00 -6.61 11.34
N ILE A 302 20.91 -5.52 10.56
CA ILE A 302 19.64 -4.99 10.04
C ILE A 302 19.66 -5.16 8.53
N ILE A 303 18.61 -5.78 7.98
CA ILE A 303 18.39 -5.95 6.55
C ILE A 303 17.10 -5.20 6.18
N PHE A 304 17.11 -4.40 5.11
CA PHE A 304 16.05 -3.44 4.82
C PHE A 304 15.91 -3.18 3.31
N PRO A 305 14.72 -2.76 2.83
CA PRO A 305 14.58 -2.21 1.50
C PRO A 305 14.95 -0.72 1.49
N ALA A 306 15.39 -0.21 0.35
CA ALA A 306 15.55 1.22 0.12
C ALA A 306 14.99 1.62 -1.26
N ASN A 307 14.40 2.82 -1.34
CA ASN A 307 13.95 3.40 -2.59
C ASN A 307 14.94 4.46 -3.08
N ILE A 308 15.53 4.24 -4.26
CA ILE A 308 16.45 5.16 -4.91
C ILE A 308 15.64 6.04 -5.87
N GLY A 309 15.57 7.34 -5.57
CA GLY A 309 14.99 8.35 -6.46
C GLY A 309 13.48 8.23 -6.68
N ASN A 310 12.75 7.53 -5.80
CA ASN A 310 11.33 7.19 -5.98
C ASN A 310 11.07 6.38 -7.26
N GLN A 311 12.06 5.61 -7.72
CA GLN A 311 12.02 4.91 -9.01
C GLN A 311 12.60 3.50 -8.99
N HIS A 312 13.44 3.17 -8.01
CA HIS A 312 14.15 1.90 -7.99
C HIS A 312 14.23 1.34 -6.58
N TRP A 313 13.95 0.05 -6.43
CA TRP A 313 14.07 -0.65 -5.16
C TRP A 313 15.39 -1.42 -5.12
N VAL A 314 16.08 -1.32 -3.98
CA VAL A 314 17.27 -2.13 -3.68
C VAL A 314 17.19 -2.75 -2.29
N GLY A 315 17.84 -3.89 -2.10
CA GLY A 315 18.06 -4.48 -0.77
C GLY A 315 19.31 -3.89 -0.13
N GLY A 316 19.27 -3.63 1.17
CA GLY A 316 20.39 -3.12 1.97
C GLY A 316 20.61 -3.94 3.24
N GLU A 317 21.86 -3.95 3.72
CA GLU A 317 22.28 -4.56 4.98
C GLU A 317 23.21 -3.60 5.74
N MET A 318 23.05 -3.56 7.06
CA MET A 318 24.10 -3.13 7.99
C MET A 318 24.51 -4.32 8.85
N ASP A 319 25.78 -4.73 8.77
CA ASP A 319 26.38 -5.77 9.61
C ASP A 319 27.22 -5.10 10.72
N PHE A 320 26.72 -5.16 11.95
CA PHE A 320 27.34 -4.51 13.10
C PHE A 320 28.57 -5.28 13.60
N LYS A 321 28.70 -6.57 13.30
CA LYS A 321 29.89 -7.36 13.66
C LYS A 321 31.06 -7.07 12.74
N GLN A 322 30.79 -6.92 11.45
CA GLN A 322 31.81 -6.64 10.44
C GLN A 322 32.04 -5.14 10.22
N ALA A 323 31.18 -4.29 10.79
CA ALA A 323 31.12 -2.86 10.50
C ALA A 323 31.04 -2.61 8.99
N THR A 324 30.09 -3.27 8.30
CA THR A 324 29.89 -3.13 6.85
C THR A 324 28.46 -2.72 6.51
N ILE A 325 28.33 -1.99 5.40
CA ILE A 325 27.08 -1.62 4.75
C ILE A 325 27.11 -2.24 3.35
N GLY A 326 26.14 -3.09 3.06
CA GLY A 326 26.01 -3.76 1.76
C GLY A 326 24.72 -3.36 1.05
N PHE A 327 24.74 -3.32 -0.27
CA PHE A 327 23.54 -3.23 -1.10
C PHE A 327 23.53 -4.33 -2.17
N GLY A 328 22.34 -4.65 -2.68
CA GLY A 328 22.15 -5.45 -3.87
C GLY A 328 21.25 -4.71 -4.86
N ASP A 329 21.79 -4.39 -6.03
CA ASP A 329 21.14 -3.61 -7.07
C ASP A 329 20.86 -4.47 -8.30
N SER A 330 19.59 -4.82 -8.49
CA SER A 330 19.16 -5.68 -9.59
C SER A 330 19.41 -5.14 -11.01
N VAL A 331 19.73 -3.86 -11.17
CA VAL A 331 20.07 -3.21 -12.46
C VAL A 331 21.37 -2.39 -12.33
N PRO A 332 22.52 -3.06 -12.09
CA PRO A 332 23.75 -2.37 -11.75
C PRO A 332 24.18 -1.41 -12.88
N GLY A 333 24.57 -0.20 -12.49
CA GLY A 333 25.05 0.84 -13.41
C GLY A 333 23.96 1.73 -14.02
N TYR A 334 22.67 1.38 -13.89
CA TYR A 334 21.58 2.23 -14.38
C TYR A 334 21.24 3.35 -13.38
N PHE A 335 21.11 3.01 -12.09
CA PHE A 335 20.90 3.98 -11.02
C PHE A 335 22.21 4.28 -10.30
N LYS A 336 22.37 5.53 -9.86
CA LYS A 336 23.50 5.90 -8.98
C LYS A 336 23.27 5.32 -7.59
N ALA A 337 24.34 4.82 -6.98
CA ALA A 337 24.32 4.41 -5.59
C ALA A 337 23.71 5.53 -4.70
N PRO A 338 22.91 5.18 -3.67
CA PRO A 338 22.20 6.15 -2.84
C PRO A 338 23.16 6.80 -1.84
N ALA A 339 24.08 7.62 -2.34
CA ALA A 339 25.20 8.18 -1.60
C ALA A 339 24.77 8.89 -0.30
N LYS A 340 23.61 9.58 -0.31
CA LYS A 340 23.05 10.21 0.89
C LYS A 340 22.65 9.17 1.95
N LEU A 341 21.98 8.09 1.55
CA LEU A 341 21.59 7.01 2.45
C LEU A 341 22.85 6.33 3.02
N ILE A 342 23.80 5.93 2.17
CA ILE A 342 25.07 5.30 2.58
C ILE A 342 25.80 6.17 3.60
N LYS A 343 25.96 7.46 3.30
CA LYS A 343 26.60 8.42 4.20
C LYS A 343 25.86 8.51 5.54
N ASN A 344 24.53 8.61 5.52
CA ASN A 344 23.73 8.72 6.73
C ASN A 344 23.75 7.42 7.57
N LEU A 345 23.79 6.24 6.94
CA LEU A 345 23.97 4.95 7.61
C LEU A 345 25.34 4.90 8.29
N GLY A 346 26.41 5.32 7.60
CA GLY A 346 27.76 5.38 8.17
C GLY A 346 27.89 6.38 9.32
N ASP A 347 27.30 7.58 9.17
CA ASP A 347 27.26 8.61 10.21
C ASP A 347 26.49 8.12 11.45
N TRP A 348 25.34 7.46 11.25
CA TRP A 348 24.55 6.86 12.32
C TRP A 348 25.31 5.71 12.99
N GLY A 349 25.92 4.82 12.21
CA GLY A 349 26.81 3.75 12.67
C GLY A 349 27.91 4.26 13.60
N TRP A 350 28.65 5.25 13.14
CA TRP A 350 29.74 5.88 13.91
C TRP A 350 29.24 6.55 15.18
N GLN A 351 28.20 7.38 15.08
CA GLN A 351 27.69 8.14 16.23
C GLN A 351 27.06 7.24 17.29
N ARG A 352 26.42 6.13 16.87
CA ARG A 352 25.58 5.31 17.75
C ARG A 352 26.20 4.01 18.18
N PHE A 353 27.23 3.53 17.50
CA PHE A 353 27.89 2.27 17.83
C PHE A 353 29.41 2.44 18.00
N GLY A 354 29.98 3.58 17.56
CA GLY A 354 31.42 3.85 17.66
C GLY A 354 32.23 3.25 16.52
N ASP A 355 31.56 2.62 15.54
CA ASP A 355 32.20 1.91 14.45
C ASP A 355 32.19 2.72 13.16
N LYS A 356 33.30 2.69 12.43
CA LYS A 356 33.37 3.24 11.08
C LYS A 356 32.98 2.17 10.08
N PHE A 357 31.77 2.27 9.56
CA PHE A 357 31.26 1.29 8.62
C PHE A 357 31.93 1.45 7.25
N GLN A 358 32.49 0.36 6.74
CA GLN A 358 32.89 0.24 5.34
C GLN A 358 31.65 -0.03 4.50
N TRP A 359 31.65 0.35 3.23
CA TRP A 359 30.49 0.14 2.37
C TRP A 359 30.89 -0.42 1.01
N ASP A 360 30.00 -1.24 0.48
CA ASP A 360 30.07 -1.79 -0.87
C ASP A 360 28.65 -1.86 -1.46
N TYR A 361 28.47 -1.23 -2.62
CA TYR A 361 27.17 -1.07 -3.25
C TYR A 361 26.65 -2.35 -3.93
N ASP A 362 27.53 -3.33 -4.17
CA ASP A 362 27.18 -4.58 -4.87
C ASP A 362 27.56 -5.83 -4.04
N ALA A 363 27.53 -5.69 -2.72
CA ALA A 363 27.96 -6.74 -1.80
C ALA A 363 26.92 -7.83 -1.52
N LEU A 364 25.63 -7.55 -1.77
CA LEU A 364 24.56 -8.52 -1.52
C LEU A 364 24.29 -9.33 -2.77
N GLU A 365 24.30 -10.65 -2.65
CA GLU A 365 23.96 -11.52 -3.78
C GLU A 365 22.50 -11.30 -4.22
N HIS A 366 22.30 -10.92 -5.48
CA HIS A 366 20.98 -10.56 -6.01
C HIS A 366 20.76 -11.10 -7.43
N GLY A 367 19.49 -11.19 -7.84
CA GLY A 367 19.13 -11.49 -9.22
C GLY A 367 19.39 -10.31 -10.15
N VAL A 368 19.64 -10.56 -11.44
CA VAL A 368 19.78 -9.50 -12.45
C VAL A 368 18.46 -9.29 -13.16
N GLN A 369 17.83 -8.14 -12.91
CA GLN A 369 16.62 -7.70 -13.57
C GLN A 369 16.90 -7.31 -15.04
N ARG A 370 15.96 -7.68 -15.92
CA ARG A 370 16.02 -7.38 -17.36
C ARG A 370 14.80 -6.62 -17.88
N ASP A 371 13.83 -6.36 -17.01
CA ASP A 371 12.63 -5.60 -17.29
C ASP A 371 12.69 -4.24 -16.57
N GLY A 372 11.65 -3.42 -16.72
CA GLY A 372 11.58 -2.11 -16.08
C GLY A 372 10.91 -2.10 -14.71
N PHE A 373 10.35 -3.21 -14.20
CA PHE A 373 9.35 -3.17 -13.11
C PHE A 373 9.59 -4.16 -11.96
N SER A 374 10.46 -5.16 -12.12
CA SER A 374 10.66 -6.24 -11.14
C SER A 374 11.52 -5.84 -9.93
N CYS A 375 12.03 -4.61 -9.83
CA CYS A 375 13.04 -4.23 -8.83
C CYS A 375 12.56 -4.44 -7.39
N GLY A 376 11.27 -4.24 -7.10
CA GLY A 376 10.69 -4.51 -5.79
C GLY A 376 10.73 -6.01 -5.43
N ILE A 377 10.48 -6.89 -6.40
CA ILE A 377 10.51 -8.35 -6.22
C ILE A 377 11.95 -8.83 -6.03
N VAL A 378 12.88 -8.32 -6.84
CA VAL A 378 14.30 -8.66 -6.70
C VAL A 378 14.85 -8.13 -5.38
N THR A 379 14.40 -6.96 -4.92
CA THR A 379 14.71 -6.42 -3.59
C THR A 379 14.28 -7.39 -2.49
N ARG A 380 13.02 -7.87 -2.52
CA ARG A 380 12.56 -8.89 -1.58
C ARG A 380 13.45 -10.13 -1.62
N ASN A 381 13.72 -10.68 -2.82
CA ASN A 381 14.55 -11.89 -2.95
C ASN A 381 15.97 -11.68 -2.41
N THR A 382 16.56 -10.50 -2.63
CA THR A 382 17.89 -10.11 -2.11
C THR A 382 17.88 -10.11 -0.58
N VAL A 383 16.88 -9.46 0.03
CA VAL A 383 16.70 -9.45 1.49
C VAL A 383 16.48 -10.87 2.03
N GLU A 384 15.57 -11.63 1.41
CA GLU A 384 15.26 -13.00 1.82
C GLU A 384 16.47 -13.92 1.72
N ARG A 385 17.26 -13.84 0.63
CA ARG A 385 18.46 -14.65 0.46
C ARG A 385 19.52 -14.31 1.49
N LYS A 386 19.63 -13.03 1.87
CA LYS A 386 20.56 -12.63 2.93
C LYS A 386 20.19 -13.23 4.28
N VAL A 387 18.89 -13.33 4.57
CA VAL A 387 18.37 -13.99 5.78
C VAL A 387 18.49 -15.52 5.68
N TYR A 388 18.13 -16.07 4.52
CA TYR A 388 18.02 -17.50 4.24
C TYR A 388 18.88 -17.84 3.01
N PRO A 389 20.19 -18.15 3.18
CA PRO A 389 21.12 -18.36 2.06
C PRO A 389 20.72 -19.46 1.07
N ALA A 390 19.91 -20.43 1.50
CA ALA A 390 19.38 -21.48 0.64
C ALA A 390 18.30 -20.99 -0.34
N THR A 391 17.77 -19.77 -0.18
CA THR A 391 16.75 -19.19 -1.08
C THR A 391 17.35 -18.97 -2.46
N PRO A 392 16.83 -19.60 -3.53
CA PRO A 392 17.36 -19.41 -4.87
C PRO A 392 17.35 -17.94 -5.30
N LEU A 393 18.38 -17.52 -6.03
CA LEU A 393 18.41 -16.20 -6.64
C LEU A 393 17.23 -16.01 -7.59
N TRP A 394 16.71 -14.78 -7.62
CA TRP A 394 15.69 -14.41 -8.57
C TRP A 394 16.22 -14.52 -10.00
N ILE A 395 15.42 -15.13 -10.86
CA ILE A 395 15.67 -15.21 -12.30
C ILE A 395 14.43 -14.72 -13.06
N PRO A 396 14.57 -14.02 -14.20
CA PRO A 396 13.44 -13.45 -14.93
C PRO A 396 12.34 -14.45 -15.30
N ARG A 397 12.69 -15.71 -15.60
CA ARG A 397 11.71 -16.77 -15.92
C ARG A 397 10.98 -17.31 -14.69
N GLY A 398 11.58 -17.21 -13.50
CA GLY A 398 11.00 -17.63 -12.23
C GLY A 398 10.24 -16.52 -11.51
N ALA A 399 10.14 -15.34 -12.14
CA ALA A 399 9.48 -14.19 -11.56
C ALA A 399 8.07 -14.54 -11.09
N VAL A 400 7.30 -15.29 -11.89
CA VAL A 400 5.92 -15.73 -11.60
C VAL A 400 5.82 -16.55 -10.30
N LEU A 401 6.75 -17.47 -10.05
CA LEU A 401 6.76 -18.30 -8.83
C LEU A 401 7.22 -17.51 -7.59
N GLN A 402 8.19 -16.60 -7.76
CA GLN A 402 8.77 -15.83 -6.66
C GLN A 402 8.01 -14.54 -6.33
N THR A 403 7.17 -14.02 -7.24
CA THR A 403 6.35 -12.81 -7.03
C THR A 403 5.26 -12.97 -5.96
N GLY A 404 5.00 -14.19 -5.46
CA GLY A 404 4.14 -14.36 -4.29
C GLY A 404 3.03 -15.40 -4.41
N LEU A 405 2.96 -16.19 -5.49
CA LEU A 405 1.84 -17.12 -5.69
C LEU A 405 1.77 -18.22 -4.62
N ASN A 406 2.91 -18.80 -4.20
CA ASN A 406 2.90 -19.89 -3.21
C ASN A 406 2.89 -19.44 -1.74
N ARG A 407 3.10 -18.15 -1.43
CA ARG A 407 3.32 -17.71 -0.03
C ARG A 407 2.69 -16.37 0.35
N ILE A 408 2.75 -15.36 -0.51
CA ILE A 408 2.12 -14.05 -0.22
C ILE A 408 0.61 -14.14 -0.46
N GLY A 409 0.18 -14.84 -1.52
CA GLY A 409 -1.21 -15.22 -1.74
C GLY A 409 -1.73 -15.98 -0.51
N SER A 410 -1.16 -17.13 -0.16
CA SER A 410 -1.67 -17.90 0.98
C SER A 410 -1.54 -17.16 2.33
N ALA A 411 -0.45 -16.47 2.68
CA ALA A 411 -0.34 -15.83 4.00
C ALA A 411 -1.12 -14.52 4.14
N ALA A 412 -1.23 -13.71 3.07
CA ALA A 412 -2.03 -12.49 3.09
C ALA A 412 -3.53 -12.78 2.88
N LEU A 413 -3.88 -13.86 2.16
CA LEU A 413 -5.28 -14.24 1.87
C LEU A 413 -5.86 -15.20 2.91
N LEU A 414 -5.09 -16.13 3.49
CA LEU A 414 -5.59 -17.03 4.57
C LEU A 414 -5.79 -16.28 5.91
N LYS A 415 -5.10 -15.17 6.14
CA LYS A 415 -5.36 -14.31 7.31
C LYS A 415 -6.64 -13.48 7.17
N CYS A 416 -7.30 -13.51 6.01
CA CYS A 416 -8.61 -12.89 5.77
C CYS A 416 -9.78 -13.81 6.06
N ASP A 417 -9.58 -14.94 6.76
CA ASP A 417 -10.70 -15.68 7.32
C ASP A 417 -11.42 -14.81 8.36
N THR A 418 -12.53 -14.20 7.92
CA THR A 418 -13.35 -13.19 8.63
C THR A 418 -13.99 -13.66 9.94
N SER A 419 -13.53 -14.75 10.55
CA SER A 419 -13.86 -15.05 11.93
C SER A 419 -13.22 -14.00 12.84
N ALA A 420 -14.06 -13.16 13.43
CA ALA A 420 -13.70 -12.02 14.27
C ALA A 420 -13.01 -12.44 15.60
N ALA A 421 -11.87 -13.11 15.54
CA ALA A 421 -10.98 -13.30 16.66
C ALA A 421 -9.98 -12.14 16.67
N ALA A 422 -10.26 -11.13 17.49
CA ALA A 422 -9.30 -10.07 17.80
C ALA A 422 -7.98 -10.69 18.26
N ILE A 423 -6.97 -10.68 17.38
CA ILE A 423 -5.59 -10.99 17.76
C ILE A 423 -5.16 -9.88 18.71
N LYS A 424 -5.23 -10.16 20.02
CA LYS A 424 -4.59 -9.34 21.04
C LYS A 424 -3.09 -9.44 20.84
N TRP A 425 -2.50 -8.41 20.26
CA TRP A 425 -1.07 -8.18 20.34
C TRP A 425 -0.64 -8.14 21.81
N PRO A 426 0.51 -8.72 22.17
CA PRO A 426 1.06 -8.51 23.50
C PRO A 426 1.37 -7.01 23.61
N SER A 427 0.50 -6.29 24.32
CA SER A 427 0.90 -5.01 24.89
C SER A 427 2.16 -5.28 25.68
N ASN A 428 3.21 -4.51 25.37
CA ASN A 428 4.45 -4.53 26.13
C ASN A 428 4.09 -4.55 27.62
N ARG A 429 4.53 -5.60 28.31
CA ARG A 429 4.34 -5.76 29.75
C ARG A 429 4.84 -4.48 30.42
N CYS A 430 3.91 -3.69 30.96
CA CYS A 430 4.23 -2.75 32.02
C CYS A 430 4.74 -3.57 33.20
N ILE A 431 6.05 -3.58 33.40
CA ILE A 431 6.67 -4.07 34.63
C ILE A 431 6.15 -3.17 35.76
N PRO A 432 5.63 -3.71 36.88
CA PRO A 432 5.21 -2.90 38.01
C PRO A 432 6.42 -2.15 38.58
N ALA A 433 6.36 -0.83 38.58
CA ALA A 433 7.34 0.00 39.27
C ALA A 433 7.33 -0.35 40.77
N ALA A 434 8.42 -0.96 41.25
CA ALA A 434 8.66 -1.13 42.66
C ALA A 434 8.75 0.24 43.34
N LYS A 435 7.85 0.50 44.29
CA LYS A 435 7.88 1.70 45.14
C LYS A 435 9.17 1.72 45.95
N ARG A 436 10.06 2.68 45.68
CA ARG A 436 11.05 3.15 46.67
C ARG A 436 10.72 4.61 47.04
N PRO A 437 10.71 4.97 48.33
CA PRO A 437 10.42 6.33 48.74
C PRO A 437 11.69 7.18 48.56
N VAL A 438 11.63 8.17 47.67
CA VAL A 438 12.60 9.27 47.65
C VAL A 438 12.00 10.41 48.46
N LYS A 439 12.63 10.71 49.60
CA LYS A 439 12.41 11.97 50.33
C LYS A 439 12.94 13.11 49.46
N VAL A 440 12.06 14.01 49.02
CA VAL A 440 12.46 15.32 48.48
C VAL A 440 11.91 16.40 49.42
N ARG A 441 12.83 17.15 50.03
CA ARG A 441 12.57 18.41 50.74
C ARG A 441 12.10 19.44 49.72
N GLY A 442 11.07 20.18 50.09
CA GLY A 442 10.27 20.99 49.17
C GLY A 442 10.93 22.24 48.62
N LEU A 443 10.23 22.81 47.64
CA LEU A 443 10.09 24.24 47.46
C LEU A 443 8.75 24.50 46.75
N VAL A 444 8.02 25.46 47.29
CA VAL A 444 6.68 25.91 46.91
C VAL A 444 6.79 26.88 45.73
N HIS A 445 5.95 26.73 44.68
CA HIS A 445 5.07 27.78 44.13
C HIS A 445 4.29 27.30 42.88
N SER A 446 2.97 27.56 42.91
CA SER A 446 1.96 27.71 41.82
C SER A 446 1.92 26.65 40.69
N GLY A 447 0.85 25.92 40.40
CA GLY A 447 -0.59 26.21 40.57
C GLY A 447 -1.26 26.35 39.20
N ARG A 448 -1.61 25.22 38.55
CA ARG A 448 -2.78 25.03 37.67
C ARG A 448 -2.79 23.58 37.14
N GLU A 449 -3.65 22.75 37.73
CA GLU A 449 -4.07 21.46 37.20
C GLU A 449 -5.14 21.69 36.12
N LEU A 450 -4.93 21.11 34.94
CA LEU A 450 -5.97 20.89 33.93
C LEU A 450 -6.44 19.44 34.10
N MET A 451 -7.70 19.27 34.52
CA MET A 451 -8.38 17.98 34.48
C MET A 451 -8.68 17.61 33.03
N ALA A 452 -8.16 16.46 32.59
CA ALA A 452 -8.56 15.83 31.34
C ALA A 452 -9.88 15.06 31.55
N ASP A 453 -10.81 15.27 30.63
CA ASP A 453 -12.17 14.74 30.63
C ASP A 453 -12.19 13.21 30.43
N GLN A 454 -12.99 12.52 31.26
CA GLN A 454 -13.15 11.07 31.37
C GLN A 454 -14.38 10.57 30.58
N SER A 455 -14.92 11.38 29.65
CA SER A 455 -16.20 11.08 28.99
C SER A 455 -16.10 10.15 27.77
N GLU A 456 -14.94 10.00 27.13
CA GLU A 456 -14.78 9.17 25.92
C GLU A 456 -14.61 7.66 26.19
N CYS A 457 -14.39 7.23 27.44
CA CYS A 457 -14.11 5.83 27.77
C CYS A 457 -15.39 4.98 28.00
N ASN A 458 -16.54 5.62 28.27
CA ASN A 458 -17.78 4.91 28.63
C ASN A 458 -18.65 4.54 27.40
N THR A 459 -18.48 5.21 26.27
CA THR A 459 -19.26 4.93 25.05
C THR A 459 -18.79 3.65 24.34
N LEU A 460 -17.48 3.35 24.41
CA LEU A 460 -16.91 2.12 23.83
C LEU A 460 -17.15 0.86 24.67
N GLN A 461 -17.31 0.97 25.99
CA GLN A 461 -17.64 -0.17 26.85
C GLN A 461 -19.10 -0.66 26.70
N THR A 462 -19.99 0.20 26.23
CA THR A 462 -21.41 -0.14 26.07
C THR A 462 -21.68 -0.89 24.76
N MET A 463 -20.91 -0.63 23.69
CA MET A 463 -21.05 -1.36 22.42
C MET A 463 -20.49 -2.79 22.48
N CYS A 464 -19.49 -3.06 23.32
CA CYS A 464 -18.91 -4.41 23.45
C CYS A 464 -19.73 -5.38 24.31
N ARG A 465 -20.73 -4.93 25.08
CA ARG A 465 -21.54 -5.82 25.95
C ARG A 465 -22.75 -6.42 25.25
N THR A 466 -23.20 -5.86 24.13
CA THR A 466 -24.40 -6.34 23.42
C THR A 466 -24.12 -7.48 22.43
N ALA A 467 -22.84 -7.75 22.11
CA ALA A 467 -22.46 -8.81 21.15
C ALA A 467 -22.08 -10.15 21.79
N ALA A 468 -22.09 -10.27 23.13
CA ALA A 468 -21.58 -11.46 23.84
C ALA A 468 -22.65 -12.33 24.54
N SER A 469 -23.94 -12.06 24.32
CA SER A 469 -25.03 -12.86 24.90
C SER A 469 -25.80 -13.60 23.82
N GLY A 470 -25.23 -14.70 23.31
CA GLY A 470 -25.95 -15.61 22.43
C GLY A 470 -25.05 -16.50 21.62
N ILE A 471 -24.42 -17.51 22.24
CA ILE A 471 -24.18 -18.83 21.64
C ILE A 471 -24.01 -19.81 22.79
N SER A 472 -24.94 -20.76 22.88
CA SER A 472 -24.96 -21.88 23.82
C SER A 472 -24.58 -23.17 23.08
N SER A 473 -23.61 -23.86 23.66
CA SER A 473 -23.36 -25.32 23.72
C SER A 473 -23.95 -26.27 22.66
N SER A 474 -23.05 -26.95 21.93
CA SER A 474 -22.91 -28.43 21.74
C SER A 474 -22.05 -28.65 20.47
N ALA A 475 -21.22 -29.67 20.26
CA ALA A 475 -21.10 -31.00 20.83
C ALA A 475 -19.64 -31.51 20.74
N LYS A 476 -19.37 -32.58 21.49
CA LYS A 476 -18.11 -33.33 21.58
C LYS A 476 -17.90 -34.28 20.40
N GLY A 477 -16.63 -34.62 20.15
CA GLY A 477 -16.18 -35.84 19.46
C GLY A 477 -15.16 -35.52 18.37
N ALA A 478 -14.11 -36.29 18.10
CA ALA A 478 -13.43 -37.39 18.76
C ALA A 478 -12.07 -37.54 18.04
N ALA A 479 -11.11 -38.15 18.74
CA ALA A 479 -9.75 -38.51 18.33
C ALA A 479 -9.50 -38.87 16.85
N PHE A 480 -8.29 -38.54 16.35
CA PHE A 480 -7.46 -39.52 15.63
C PHE A 480 -5.96 -39.24 15.83
N SER A 481 -5.21 -40.33 15.93
CA SER A 481 -3.83 -40.42 16.39
C SER A 481 -2.78 -40.27 15.30
N LYS A 482 -1.58 -39.88 15.75
CA LYS A 482 -0.23 -40.26 15.27
C LYS A 482 -0.17 -41.26 14.11
N ILE A 483 0.60 -40.90 13.08
CA ILE A 483 1.59 -41.80 12.45
C ILE A 483 2.87 -40.99 12.18
N CYS A 484 3.94 -41.33 12.90
CA CYS A 484 5.31 -41.09 12.46
C CYS A 484 5.74 -42.29 11.61
N ALA A 485 6.36 -42.05 10.46
CA ALA A 485 7.23 -43.03 9.81
C ALA A 485 8.24 -42.31 8.90
N THR A 486 9.49 -42.26 9.33
CA THR A 486 10.67 -42.27 8.45
C THR A 486 10.88 -43.71 7.94
N PRO A 487 11.52 -43.91 6.77
CA PRO A 487 12.93 -44.31 6.84
C PRO A 487 13.85 -43.79 5.72
N ASP A 488 15.07 -43.49 6.14
CA ASP A 488 16.40 -43.80 5.58
C ASP A 488 16.70 -43.93 4.07
N GLN A 489 17.74 -43.17 3.69
CA GLN A 489 19.02 -43.55 3.02
C GLN A 489 19.05 -44.46 1.77
N ASN A 490 19.56 -43.89 0.67
CA ASN A 490 20.78 -44.33 -0.04
C ASN A 490 21.11 -43.31 -1.15
N GLN A 491 22.28 -42.66 -1.09
CA GLN A 491 23.51 -43.01 -1.82
C GLN A 491 23.33 -43.15 -3.34
N ASP A 492 23.82 -42.15 -4.09
CA ASP A 492 24.73 -42.44 -5.20
C ASP A 492 25.53 -41.18 -5.60
N ALA A 493 26.85 -41.29 -5.41
CA ALA A 493 27.84 -40.36 -5.87
C ALA A 493 28.30 -40.76 -7.28
N ARG A 494 28.34 -39.81 -8.22
CA ARG A 494 29.17 -39.93 -9.42
C ARG A 494 29.99 -38.67 -9.63
N GLU A 495 31.28 -38.83 -9.34
CA GLU A 495 32.37 -38.00 -9.82
C GLU A 495 32.38 -37.95 -11.36
N LEU A 496 32.51 -36.76 -11.93
CA LEU A 496 33.09 -36.60 -13.26
C LEU A 496 34.10 -35.45 -13.23
N LYS A 497 35.36 -35.84 -13.46
CA LYS A 497 36.55 -35.02 -13.61
C LYS A 497 36.40 -34.07 -14.81
N GLY A 498 36.90 -32.83 -14.65
CA GLY A 498 37.30 -31.97 -15.79
C GLY A 498 38.57 -32.49 -16.48
N PRO A 499 39.30 -31.70 -17.31
CA PRO A 499 39.15 -30.27 -17.59
C PRO A 499 39.24 -29.90 -19.09
N ARG A 500 38.89 -28.66 -19.47
CA ARG A 500 39.49 -27.98 -20.63
C ARG A 500 39.64 -26.48 -20.36
N GLU A 501 40.87 -26.09 -20.07
CA GLU A 501 41.37 -24.74 -20.21
C GLU A 501 41.30 -24.29 -21.67
N LYS A 502 40.82 -23.07 -21.92
CA LYS A 502 41.13 -22.33 -23.15
C LYS A 502 41.60 -20.94 -22.77
N ALA A 503 42.86 -20.70 -23.10
CA ALA A 503 43.53 -19.41 -23.03
C ALA A 503 42.81 -18.36 -23.89
N VAL A 504 42.61 -17.16 -23.34
CA VAL A 504 42.23 -15.96 -24.09
C VAL A 504 43.48 -15.10 -24.25
N SER A 505 43.87 -14.94 -25.52
CA SER A 505 44.93 -14.11 -26.04
C SER A 505 44.61 -12.62 -25.84
N ARG A 506 45.61 -11.88 -25.32
CA ARG A 506 45.68 -10.41 -25.36
C ARG A 506 45.89 -9.96 -26.82
N ARG A 507 45.07 -9.03 -27.31
CA ARG A 507 45.43 -8.13 -28.41
C ARG A 507 45.42 -6.69 -27.90
N ALA A 508 46.61 -6.09 -27.98
CA ALA A 508 46.77 -4.64 -28.06
C ALA A 508 46.47 -4.18 -29.49
N VAL A 509 45.94 -2.96 -29.62
CA VAL A 509 45.89 -2.19 -30.86
C VAL A 509 46.07 -0.70 -30.49
N PRO A 510 46.48 0.15 -31.44
CA PRO A 510 47.72 0.93 -31.47
C PRO A 510 47.73 2.19 -30.61
#